data_AF-A0A9D5VW45-F1
#
_entry.id   AF-A0A9D5VW45-F1
#
_cell.length_a   1.000
_cell.length_b   1.000
_cell.length_c   1.000
_cell.angle_alpha   90.00
_cell.angle_beta   90.00
_cell.angle_gamma   90.00
#
_symmetry.space_group_name_H-M   'P 1'
#
loop_
_entity.id
_entity.type
_entity.pdbx_description
1 polymer ?
#
loop_
_entity_poly.entity_id
_entity_poly.type
_entity_poly.pdbx_seq_one_letter_code
_entity_poly.pdbx_strand_id
1 'polypeptide(L)'
;GKEEITATFVGFSFIYLTSLFWSIAPFNNPSMLWPIGGEGMRPTIGLKPYFEKILNNLWVIEIQKIKIPLGMLFFYFGLCIFIKFFFKTKIGIASIAVGENETFAKLSGIDIPKIRTLAIILSTVIAALGICVYSQSYGFIELYDAPLMVAFPAASAILMGGGKEGKTKVTHAVIGTYLFQTIYILSAPIANELLLPEVAEIFRNIITNGVILYAILYKNQENSSSI
;
A
#
# COMPACT_ATOMS: atom_id res chain seq x y z
N GLY A 1 18.45 6.51 6.83
CA GLY A 1 19.14 5.21 6.95
C GLY A 1 18.69 4.40 8.17
N LYS A 2 19.45 4.42 9.28
CA LYS A 2 19.19 3.55 10.45
C LYS A 2 17.86 3.84 11.16
N GLU A 3 17.46 5.11 11.27
CA GLU A 3 16.21 5.52 11.92
C GLU A 3 14.97 5.05 11.15
N GLU A 4 15.01 5.09 9.82
CA GLU A 4 13.91 4.65 8.96
C GLU A 4 13.68 3.15 9.04
N ILE A 5 14.77 2.35 9.02
CA ILE A 5 14.70 0.90 9.16
C ILE A 5 14.15 0.55 10.56
N THR A 6 14.64 1.22 11.61
CA THR A 6 14.17 0.99 12.98
C THR A 6 12.70 1.35 13.13
N ALA A 7 12.25 2.49 12.62
CA ALA A 7 10.85 2.91 12.65
C ALA A 7 9.94 1.91 11.91
N THR A 8 10.42 1.36 10.79
CA THR A 8 9.69 0.35 10.01
C THR A 8 9.52 -0.95 10.79
N PHE A 9 10.59 -1.47 11.41
CA PHE A 9 10.51 -2.68 12.24
C PHE A 9 9.65 -2.49 13.49
N VAL A 10 9.74 -1.33 14.15
CA VAL A 10 8.87 -0.99 15.28
C VAL A 10 7.41 -0.92 14.83
N GLY A 11 7.12 -0.29 13.70
CA GLY A 11 5.78 -0.22 13.12
C GLY A 11 5.21 -1.61 12.79
N PHE A 12 6.02 -2.49 12.19
CA PHE A 12 5.59 -3.86 11.89
C PHE A 12 5.44 -4.73 13.14
N SER A 13 6.24 -4.52 14.18
CA SER A 13 6.08 -5.21 15.46
C SER A 13 4.73 -4.87 16.10
N PHE A 14 4.27 -3.63 15.93
CA PHE A 14 2.97 -3.19 16.43
C PHE A 14 1.80 -3.92 15.74
N ILE A 15 1.96 -4.32 14.47
CA ILE A 15 0.93 -5.10 13.74
C ILE A 15 0.69 -6.43 14.46
N TYR A 16 1.75 -7.15 14.82
CA TYR A 16 1.61 -8.41 15.57
C TYR A 16 0.96 -8.20 16.94
N LEU A 17 1.23 -7.07 17.59
CA LEU A 17 0.57 -6.71 18.85
C LEU A 17 -0.93 -6.47 18.63
N THR A 18 -1.32 -5.78 17.55
CA THR A 18 -2.75 -5.64 17.19
C THR A 18 -3.39 -6.97 16.81
N SER A 19 -2.65 -7.88 16.18
CA SER A 19 -3.13 -9.23 15.87
C SER A 19 -3.43 -10.04 17.14
N LEU A 20 -2.63 -9.88 18.19
CA LEU A 20 -2.94 -10.47 19.51
C LEU A 20 -4.23 -9.90 20.10
N PHE A 21 -4.46 -8.59 19.95
CA PHE A 21 -5.70 -7.96 20.38
C PHE A 21 -6.93 -8.55 19.66
N TRP A 22 -6.88 -8.71 18.33
CA TRP A 22 -7.96 -9.32 17.55
C TRP A 22 -8.19 -10.81 17.87
N SER A 23 -7.18 -11.51 18.40
CA SER A 23 -7.32 -12.89 18.85
C SER A 23 -8.05 -13.01 20.19
N ILE A 24 -7.80 -12.07 21.11
CA ILE A 24 -8.29 -12.11 22.50
C ILE A 24 -9.63 -11.37 22.66
N ALA A 25 -9.92 -10.41 21.79
CA ALA A 25 -11.12 -9.59 21.91
C ALA A 25 -12.42 -10.42 21.80
N PRO A 26 -13.42 -10.18 22.67
CA PRO A 26 -14.66 -10.95 22.69
C PRO A 26 -15.58 -10.52 21.55
N PHE A 27 -15.67 -11.33 20.50
CA PHE A 27 -16.57 -11.10 19.36
C PHE A 27 -17.82 -11.98 19.45
N ASN A 28 -18.99 -11.37 19.34
CA ASN A 28 -20.27 -12.08 19.39
C ASN A 28 -20.88 -12.33 18.00
N ASN A 29 -20.27 -11.81 16.93
CA ASN A 29 -20.84 -11.90 15.58
C ASN A 29 -20.46 -13.24 14.90
N PRO A 30 -21.44 -14.12 14.56
CA PRO A 30 -21.18 -15.42 13.94
C PRO A 30 -20.46 -15.36 12.59
N SER A 31 -20.58 -14.24 11.87
CA SER A 31 -19.89 -14.04 10.58
C SER A 31 -18.38 -13.80 10.71
N MET A 32 -17.92 -13.41 11.91
CA MET A 32 -16.52 -13.10 12.19
C MET A 32 -15.81 -14.23 12.94
N LEU A 33 -16.56 -15.08 13.65
CA LEU A 33 -16.04 -16.20 14.42
C LEU A 33 -15.74 -17.42 13.53
N TRP A 34 -14.76 -18.23 13.91
CA TRP A 34 -14.46 -19.48 13.22
C TRP A 34 -15.72 -20.36 13.04
N PRO A 35 -15.92 -20.99 11.87
CA PRO A 35 -17.11 -21.82 11.63
C PRO A 35 -17.15 -23.06 12.54
N ILE A 36 -15.98 -23.50 13.02
CA ILE A 36 -15.81 -24.66 13.89
C ILE A 36 -15.17 -24.14 15.18
N GLY A 37 -15.85 -24.31 16.32
CA GLY A 37 -15.33 -23.96 17.65
C GLY A 37 -15.83 -22.63 18.22
N GLY A 38 -16.29 -21.68 17.40
CA GLY A 38 -16.91 -20.43 17.88
C GLY A 38 -16.00 -19.48 18.67
N GLU A 39 -14.74 -19.85 18.88
CA GLU A 39 -13.72 -19.05 19.58
C GLU A 39 -12.70 -18.50 18.57
N GLY A 40 -12.36 -17.22 18.74
CA GLY A 40 -11.40 -16.52 17.89
C GLY A 40 -11.98 -16.00 16.57
N MET A 41 -11.34 -14.95 16.05
CA MET A 41 -11.75 -14.29 14.81
C MET A 41 -11.08 -14.93 13.59
N ARG A 42 -11.83 -15.13 12.50
CA ARG A 42 -11.29 -15.61 11.22
C ARG A 42 -10.27 -14.62 10.66
N PRO A 43 -9.21 -15.08 9.97
CA PRO A 43 -8.26 -14.19 9.31
C PRO A 43 -8.88 -13.30 8.24
N THR A 44 -9.89 -13.83 7.55
CA THR A 44 -10.58 -13.14 6.48
C THR A 44 -12.09 -13.17 6.67
N ILE A 45 -12.74 -12.04 6.37
CA ILE A 45 -14.19 -11.89 6.38
C ILE A 45 -14.62 -11.46 4.99
N GLY A 46 -15.53 -12.24 4.38
CA GLY A 46 -16.11 -11.90 3.08
C GLY A 46 -17.08 -10.72 3.17
N LEU A 47 -16.98 -9.79 2.22
CA LEU A 47 -17.78 -8.57 2.15
C LEU A 47 -19.03 -8.69 1.25
N LYS A 48 -19.32 -9.88 0.72
CA LYS A 48 -20.47 -10.09 -0.21
C LYS A 48 -21.79 -9.48 0.27
N PRO A 49 -22.22 -9.65 1.55
CA PRO A 49 -23.49 -9.09 2.01
C PRO A 49 -23.40 -7.61 2.42
N TYR A 50 -22.22 -7.00 2.34
CA TYR A 50 -21.95 -5.64 2.79
C TYR A 50 -21.62 -4.72 1.60
N PHE A 51 -20.35 -4.39 1.40
CA PHE A 51 -19.88 -3.40 0.43
C PHE A 51 -18.88 -3.97 -0.57
N GLU A 52 -19.07 -5.21 -1.01
CA GLU A 52 -18.25 -5.78 -2.09
C GLU A 52 -18.44 -5.01 -3.41
N LYS A 53 -17.31 -4.65 -4.04
CA LYS A 53 -17.21 -4.15 -5.42
C LYS A 53 -18.08 -2.93 -5.73
N ILE A 54 -18.39 -2.10 -4.74
CA ILE A 54 -19.19 -0.88 -4.97
C ILE A 54 -18.50 0.01 -6.01
N LEU A 55 -17.22 0.32 -5.83
CA LEU A 55 -16.48 1.15 -6.79
C LEU A 55 -16.22 0.42 -8.12
N ASN A 56 -16.05 -0.89 -8.08
CA ASN A 56 -15.77 -1.70 -9.26
C ASN A 56 -17.00 -1.81 -10.17
N ASN A 57 -18.20 -1.84 -9.59
CA ASN A 57 -19.47 -1.90 -10.29
C ASN A 57 -20.04 -0.50 -10.61
N LEU A 58 -19.50 0.56 -10.00
CA LEU A 58 -19.85 1.94 -10.32
C LEU A 58 -19.30 2.28 -11.70
N TRP A 59 -20.19 2.37 -12.70
CA TRP A 59 -19.88 2.65 -14.10
C TRP A 59 -18.90 1.64 -14.71
N VAL A 60 -19.43 0.49 -15.13
CA VAL A 60 -18.68 -0.51 -15.90
C VAL A 60 -18.94 -0.29 -17.38
N ILE A 61 -17.88 -0.14 -18.17
CA ILE A 61 -17.98 -0.25 -19.63
C ILE A 61 -17.52 -1.65 -20.00
N GLU A 62 -18.39 -2.38 -20.70
CA GLU A 62 -18.08 -3.68 -21.27
C GLU A 62 -17.72 -3.50 -22.74
N ILE A 63 -16.44 -3.72 -23.08
CA ILE A 63 -15.98 -3.79 -24.47
C ILE A 63 -15.66 -5.26 -24.75
N GLN A 64 -16.57 -5.93 -25.45
CA GLN A 64 -16.49 -7.36 -25.78
C GLN A 64 -16.30 -8.27 -24.54
N LYS A 65 -15.06 -8.68 -24.24
CA LYS A 65 -14.68 -9.55 -23.11
C LYS A 65 -13.99 -8.80 -21.97
N ILE A 66 -13.74 -7.49 -22.12
CA ILE A 66 -13.03 -6.68 -21.14
C ILE A 66 -14.04 -5.83 -20.38
N LYS A 67 -14.13 -6.06 -19.07
CA LYS A 67 -14.90 -5.20 -18.16
C LYS A 67 -13.95 -4.16 -17.57
N ILE A 68 -14.19 -2.89 -17.86
CA ILE A 68 -13.38 -1.79 -17.35
C ILE A 68 -14.15 -1.12 -16.20
N PRO A 69 -13.68 -1.25 -14.94
CA PRO A 69 -14.32 -0.61 -13.80
C PRO A 69 -13.95 0.88 -13.74
N LEU A 70 -14.72 1.74 -14.41
CA LEU A 70 -14.39 3.17 -14.47
C LEU A 70 -14.50 3.87 -13.12
N GLY A 71 -15.44 3.47 -12.25
CA GLY A 71 -15.59 4.07 -10.93
C GLY A 71 -14.33 3.93 -10.07
N MET A 72 -13.73 2.73 -10.08
CA MET A 72 -12.46 2.48 -9.39
C MET A 72 -11.31 3.31 -9.99
N LEU A 73 -11.21 3.37 -11.32
CA LEU A 73 -10.19 4.17 -12.00
C LEU A 73 -10.35 5.67 -11.72
N PHE A 74 -11.57 6.18 -11.77
CA PHE A 74 -11.86 7.59 -11.50
C PHE A 74 -11.52 7.96 -10.07
N PHE A 75 -11.87 7.12 -9.10
CA PHE A 75 -11.47 7.30 -7.71
C PHE A 75 -9.95 7.33 -7.55
N TYR A 76 -9.25 6.36 -8.16
CA TYR A 76 -7.79 6.28 -8.13
C TYR A 76 -7.13 7.53 -8.72
N PHE A 77 -7.49 7.93 -9.94
CA PHE A 77 -6.95 9.12 -10.58
C PHE A 77 -7.34 10.41 -9.85
N GLY A 78 -8.55 10.47 -9.29
CA GLY A 78 -9.00 11.56 -8.43
C GLY A 78 -8.10 11.71 -7.20
N LEU A 79 -7.73 10.61 -6.55
CA LEU A 79 -6.82 10.60 -5.41
C LEU A 79 -5.39 11.02 -5.83
N CYS A 80 -4.90 10.56 -6.97
CA CYS A 80 -3.61 11.01 -7.51
C CYS A 80 -3.59 12.53 -7.79
N ILE A 81 -4.66 13.06 -8.40
CA ILE A 81 -4.80 14.51 -8.66
C ILE A 81 -4.89 15.29 -7.35
N PHE A 82 -5.66 14.78 -6.39
CA PHE A 82 -5.77 15.38 -5.06
C PHE A 82 -4.41 15.49 -4.37
N ILE A 83 -3.63 14.40 -4.33
CA ILE A 83 -2.27 14.41 -3.74
C ILE A 83 -1.36 15.39 -4.50
N LYS A 84 -1.43 15.38 -5.84
CA LYS A 84 -0.65 16.32 -6.67
C LYS A 84 -1.00 17.78 -6.37
N PHE A 85 -2.27 18.08 -6.10
CA PHE A 85 -2.71 19.42 -5.71
C PHE A 85 -2.31 19.75 -4.28
N PHE A 86 -2.42 18.80 -3.34
CA PHE A 86 -2.00 18.96 -1.96
C PHE A 86 -0.55 19.41 -1.85
N PHE A 87 0.37 18.78 -2.60
CA PHE A 87 1.79 19.19 -2.60
C PHE A 87 2.07 20.55 -3.23
N LYS A 88 1.08 21.19 -3.88
CA LYS A 88 1.16 22.60 -4.32
C LYS A 88 0.66 23.59 -3.27
N THR A 89 0.04 23.11 -2.19
CA THR A 89 -0.44 23.98 -1.10
C THR A 89 0.70 24.42 -0.19
N LYS A 90 0.49 25.46 0.62
CA LYS A 90 1.47 25.96 1.60
C LYS A 90 1.94 24.86 2.56
N ILE A 91 1.00 24.03 3.01
CA ILE A 91 1.26 22.90 3.90
C ILE A 91 2.10 21.84 3.17
N GLY A 92 1.71 21.46 1.96
CA GLY A 92 2.44 20.45 1.19
C GLY A 92 3.88 20.87 0.88
N ILE A 93 4.10 22.14 0.53
CA ILE A 93 5.45 22.70 0.32
C ILE A 93 6.25 22.70 1.61
N ALA A 94 5.64 23.10 2.74
CA ALA A 94 6.29 23.06 4.05
C ALA A 94 6.67 21.62 4.46
N SER A 95 5.81 20.63 4.19
CA SER A 95 6.11 19.22 4.46
C SER A 95 7.30 18.71 3.64
N ILE A 96 7.42 19.11 2.37
CA ILE A 96 8.59 18.77 1.54
C ILE A 96 9.85 19.41 2.12
N ALA A 97 9.80 20.71 2.46
CA ALA A 97 10.94 21.43 3.00
C ALA A 97 11.44 20.82 4.34
N VAL A 98 10.51 20.44 5.22
CA VAL A 98 10.84 19.74 6.48
C VAL A 98 11.46 18.36 6.20
N GLY A 99 10.98 17.64 5.19
CA GLY A 99 11.54 16.33 4.79
C GLY A 99 12.91 16.39 4.12
N GLU A 100 13.23 17.49 3.41
CA GLU A 100 14.53 17.68 2.77
C GLU A 100 15.60 18.16 3.76
N ASN A 101 15.29 19.17 4.58
CA ASN A 101 16.23 19.69 5.57
C ASN A 101 15.50 20.40 6.72
N GLU A 102 15.37 19.71 7.86
CA GLU A 102 14.71 20.23 9.06
C GLU A 102 15.36 21.53 9.55
N THR A 103 16.69 21.60 9.57
CA THR A 103 17.42 22.78 10.06
C THR A 103 17.10 24.01 9.20
N PHE A 104 17.09 23.84 7.87
CA PHE A 104 16.75 24.91 6.94
C PHE A 104 15.28 25.32 7.04
N ALA A 105 14.37 24.36 7.19
CA ALA A 105 12.94 24.62 7.40
C ALA A 105 12.70 25.42 8.70
N LYS A 106 13.42 25.08 9.78
CA LYS A 106 13.36 25.80 11.06
C LYS A 106 13.83 27.25 10.92
N LEU A 107 14.95 27.46 10.23
CA LEU A 107 15.49 28.82 9.96
C LEU A 107 14.54 29.65 9.09
N SER A 108 13.75 28.99 8.23
CA SER A 108 12.72 29.62 7.42
C SER A 108 11.41 29.93 8.18
N GLY A 109 11.37 29.69 9.50
CA GLY A 109 10.21 29.98 10.35
C GLY A 109 9.10 28.92 10.31
N ILE A 110 9.38 27.72 9.79
CA ILE A 110 8.41 26.62 9.75
C ILE A 110 8.37 25.90 11.10
N ASP A 111 7.16 25.71 11.64
CA ASP A 111 6.92 24.92 12.86
C ASP A 111 7.00 23.41 12.54
N ILE A 112 8.17 22.82 12.77
CA ILE A 112 8.46 21.41 12.45
C ILE A 112 7.48 20.44 13.12
N PRO A 113 7.26 20.49 14.46
CA PRO A 113 6.32 19.57 15.11
C PRO A 113 4.93 19.59 14.47
N LYS A 114 4.37 20.77 14.21
CA LYS A 114 3.03 20.88 13.61
C LYS A 114 2.97 20.28 12.21
N ILE A 115 3.94 20.60 11.36
CA ILE A 115 3.99 20.07 9.98
C ILE A 115 4.18 18.55 9.97
N ARG A 116 5.04 18.02 10.85
CA ARG A 116 5.26 16.57 10.99
C ARG A 116 4.00 15.84 11.44
N THR A 117 3.33 16.34 12.48
CA THR A 117 2.07 15.73 12.97
C THR A 117 0.99 15.74 11.89
N LEU A 118 0.83 16.86 11.18
CA LEU A 118 -0.14 16.95 10.10
C LEU A 118 0.18 15.99 8.94
N ALA A 119 1.46 15.88 8.55
CA ALA A 119 1.89 14.96 7.52
C ALA A 119 1.61 13.49 7.88
N ILE A 120 1.84 13.11 9.15
CA ILE A 120 1.53 11.77 9.68
C ILE A 120 0.01 11.52 9.66
N ILE A 121 -0.80 12.45 10.17
CA ILE A 121 -2.26 12.29 10.18
C ILE A 121 -2.79 12.12 8.76
N LEU A 122 -2.35 12.96 7.82
CA LEU A 122 -2.80 12.90 6.44
C LEU A 122 -2.39 11.59 5.76
N SER A 123 -1.16 11.12 5.96
CA SER A 123 -0.68 9.86 5.38
C SER A 123 -1.45 8.67 5.94
N THR A 124 -1.74 8.64 7.25
CA THR A 124 -2.55 7.60 7.88
C THR A 124 -3.98 7.57 7.33
N VAL A 125 -4.61 8.73 7.16
CA VAL A 125 -5.98 8.81 6.60
C VAL A 125 -6.02 8.32 5.16
N ILE A 126 -5.07 8.73 4.32
CA ILE A 126 -5.00 8.28 2.92
C ILE A 126 -4.71 6.77 2.84
N ALA A 127 -3.81 6.26 3.68
CA ALA A 127 -3.52 4.83 3.76
C ALA A 127 -4.74 4.01 4.19
N ALA A 128 -5.48 4.48 5.21
CA ALA A 128 -6.71 3.83 5.67
C ALA A 128 -7.77 3.78 4.57
N LEU A 129 -7.99 4.88 3.85
CA LEU A 129 -8.88 4.92 2.67
C LEU A 129 -8.43 3.91 1.60
N GLY A 130 -7.12 3.81 1.35
CA GLY A 130 -6.55 2.82 0.43
C GLY A 130 -6.88 1.38 0.81
N ILE A 131 -6.73 1.02 2.10
CA ILE A 131 -7.04 -0.32 2.60
C ILE A 131 -8.55 -0.62 2.49
N CYS A 132 -9.41 0.37 2.75
CA CYS A 132 -10.86 0.21 2.54
C CYS A 132 -11.17 -0.09 1.06
N VAL A 133 -10.56 0.65 0.13
CA VAL A 133 -10.76 0.45 -1.31
C VAL A 133 -10.17 -0.88 -1.80
N TYR A 134 -9.04 -1.31 -1.25
CA TYR A 134 -8.49 -2.63 -1.48
C TYR A 134 -9.50 -3.71 -1.05
N SER A 135 -9.98 -3.63 0.20
CA SER A 135 -10.86 -4.65 0.79
C SER A 135 -12.17 -4.79 0.03
N GLN A 136 -12.85 -3.67 -0.29
CA GLN A 136 -14.08 -3.76 -1.09
C GLN A 136 -13.85 -4.28 -2.51
N SER A 137 -12.71 -3.99 -3.14
CA SER A 137 -12.42 -4.43 -4.51
C SER A 137 -12.17 -5.93 -4.59
N TYR A 138 -11.43 -6.46 -3.61
CA TYR A 138 -11.16 -7.88 -3.48
C TYR A 138 -12.34 -8.66 -2.87
N GLY A 139 -13.23 -7.98 -2.15
CA GLY A 139 -14.43 -8.58 -1.56
C GLY A 139 -14.19 -9.28 -0.23
N PHE A 140 -13.07 -9.00 0.45
CA PHE A 140 -12.79 -9.48 1.79
C PHE A 140 -11.96 -8.46 2.57
N ILE A 141 -12.06 -8.53 3.90
CA ILE A 141 -11.18 -7.83 4.83
C ILE A 141 -10.26 -8.88 5.45
N GLU A 142 -8.98 -8.58 5.49
CA GLU A 142 -7.98 -9.34 6.22
C GLU A 142 -7.63 -8.62 7.52
N LEU A 143 -7.69 -9.34 8.64
CA LEU A 143 -7.74 -8.72 9.98
C LEU A 143 -6.38 -8.67 10.67
N TYR A 144 -5.48 -9.59 10.32
CA TYR A 144 -4.20 -9.76 10.99
C TYR A 144 -3.06 -9.14 10.17
N ASP A 145 -2.89 -9.59 8.92
CA ASP A 145 -1.69 -9.28 8.13
C ASP A 145 -1.92 -8.23 7.03
N ALA A 146 -3.12 -7.66 6.92
CA ALA A 146 -3.47 -6.71 5.87
C ALA A 146 -2.48 -5.55 5.69
N PRO A 147 -2.00 -4.87 6.77
CA PRO A 147 -1.06 -3.76 6.56
C PRO A 147 0.31 -4.24 6.06
N LEU A 148 0.76 -5.44 6.45
CA LEU A 148 2.03 -6.03 5.98
C LEU A 148 1.96 -6.35 4.48
N MET A 149 0.85 -6.89 4.03
CA MET A 149 0.63 -7.27 2.63
C MET A 149 0.57 -6.08 1.67
N VAL A 150 0.31 -4.88 2.17
CA VAL A 150 0.18 -3.66 1.34
C VAL A 150 1.43 -2.77 1.44
N ALA A 151 2.08 -2.70 2.60
CA ALA A 151 3.18 -1.77 2.86
C ALA A 151 4.41 -2.03 1.97
N PHE A 152 4.90 -3.27 1.90
CA PHE A 152 6.09 -3.60 1.10
C PHE A 152 5.85 -3.45 -0.40
N PRO A 153 4.77 -4.00 -0.99
CA PRO A 153 4.44 -3.77 -2.40
C PRO A 153 4.33 -2.29 -2.76
N ALA A 154 3.71 -1.48 -1.90
CA ALA A 154 3.58 -0.04 -2.15
C ALA A 154 4.94 0.68 -2.16
N ALA A 155 5.83 0.36 -1.21
CA ALA A 155 7.18 0.92 -1.19
C ALA A 155 7.99 0.49 -2.43
N SER A 156 7.95 -0.79 -2.78
CA SER A 156 8.64 -1.32 -3.96
C SER A 156 8.10 -0.77 -5.27
N ALA A 157 6.78 -0.57 -5.38
CA ALA A 157 6.17 0.09 -6.52
C ALA A 157 6.75 1.49 -6.73
N ILE A 158 6.79 2.33 -5.68
CA ILE A 158 7.35 3.70 -5.78
C ILE A 158 8.81 3.67 -6.23
N LEU A 159 9.61 2.76 -5.69
CA LEU A 159 11.03 2.61 -6.03
C LEU A 159 11.23 2.16 -7.48
N MET A 160 10.46 1.16 -7.96
CA MET A 160 10.50 0.76 -9.38
C MET A 160 10.03 1.86 -10.33
N GLY A 161 9.12 2.71 -9.87
CA GLY A 161 8.72 3.91 -10.59
C GLY A 161 9.83 4.96 -10.71
N GLY A 162 10.98 4.76 -10.05
CA GLY A 162 12.13 5.67 -10.02
C GLY A 162 12.07 6.70 -8.89
N GLY A 163 11.17 6.52 -7.90
CA GLY A 163 11.06 7.41 -6.75
C GLY A 163 12.32 7.36 -5.88
N LYS A 164 12.83 8.53 -5.49
CA LYS A 164 13.99 8.69 -4.60
C LYS A 164 13.62 9.47 -3.34
N GLU A 165 14.41 9.32 -2.28
CA GLU A 165 14.29 10.16 -1.08
C GLU A 165 14.37 11.65 -1.48
N GLY A 166 13.42 12.46 -1.00
CA GLY A 166 13.31 13.90 -1.34
C GLY A 166 12.76 14.24 -2.74
N LYS A 167 12.84 13.35 -3.73
CA LYS A 167 12.44 13.65 -5.14
C LYS A 167 11.28 12.81 -5.69
N THR A 168 10.53 12.14 -4.82
CA THR A 168 9.39 11.31 -5.24
C THR A 168 8.18 12.15 -5.65
N LYS A 169 7.64 11.87 -6.84
CA LYS A 169 6.40 12.49 -7.36
C LYS A 169 5.31 11.44 -7.55
N VAL A 170 4.05 11.87 -7.57
CA VAL A 170 2.88 11.02 -7.85
C VAL A 170 3.05 10.19 -9.14
N THR A 171 3.74 10.72 -10.15
CA THR A 171 4.03 9.99 -11.40
C THR A 171 4.83 8.72 -11.18
N HIS A 172 5.80 8.72 -10.27
CA HIS A 172 6.60 7.53 -9.93
C HIS A 172 5.71 6.48 -9.26
N ALA A 173 4.82 6.90 -8.35
CA ALA A 173 3.87 5.99 -7.73
C ALA A 173 2.91 5.35 -8.76
N VAL A 174 2.40 6.12 -9.73
CA VAL A 174 1.50 5.62 -10.77
C VAL A 174 2.20 4.64 -11.71
N ILE A 175 3.36 5.03 -12.25
CA ILE A 175 4.14 4.18 -13.17
C ILE A 175 4.62 2.92 -12.45
N GLY A 176 5.14 3.09 -11.24
CA GLY A 176 5.62 2.01 -10.40
C GLY A 176 4.55 0.99 -10.04
N THR A 177 3.35 1.45 -9.68
CA THR A 177 2.20 0.57 -9.40
C THR A 177 1.79 -0.21 -10.64
N TYR A 178 1.75 0.45 -11.80
CA TYR A 178 1.45 -0.21 -13.08
C TYR A 178 2.49 -1.30 -13.42
N LEU A 179 3.78 -0.99 -13.29
CA LEU A 179 4.86 -1.94 -13.54
C LEU A 179 4.80 -3.13 -12.56
N PHE A 180 4.65 -2.87 -11.26
CA PHE A 180 4.54 -3.92 -10.25
C PHE A 180 3.38 -4.86 -10.55
N GLN A 181 2.20 -4.29 -10.80
CA GLN A 181 0.99 -5.07 -11.01
C GLN A 181 1.05 -5.86 -12.32
N THR A 182 1.68 -5.30 -13.36
CA THR A 182 1.91 -5.99 -14.63
C THR A 182 2.81 -7.21 -14.44
N ILE A 183 3.93 -7.05 -13.71
CA ILE A 183 4.82 -8.17 -13.38
C ILE A 183 4.06 -9.23 -12.57
N TYR A 184 3.31 -8.82 -11.55
CA TYR A 184 2.53 -9.74 -10.70
C TYR A 184 1.50 -10.55 -11.50
N ILE A 185 0.74 -9.90 -12.40
CA ILE A 185 -0.30 -10.56 -13.22
C ILE A 185 0.32 -11.46 -14.29
N LEU A 186 1.40 -11.04 -14.95
CA LEU A 186 2.02 -11.80 -16.03
C LEU A 186 2.93 -12.94 -15.55
N SER A 187 3.42 -12.88 -14.31
CA SER A 187 4.33 -13.92 -13.79
C SER A 187 3.72 -15.32 -13.79
N ALA A 188 2.43 -15.45 -13.45
CA ALA A 188 1.74 -16.75 -13.43
C ALA A 188 1.56 -17.38 -14.83
N PRO A 189 0.97 -16.68 -15.84
CA PRO A 189 0.84 -17.27 -17.18
C PRO A 189 2.19 -17.55 -17.84
N ILE A 190 3.20 -16.69 -17.65
CA ILE A 190 4.56 -16.95 -18.16
C ILE A 190 5.15 -18.20 -17.52
N ALA A 191 4.98 -18.39 -16.21
CA ALA A 191 5.42 -19.59 -15.53
C ALA A 191 4.64 -20.84 -15.98
N ASN A 192 3.34 -20.73 -16.25
CA ASN A 192 2.53 -21.84 -16.76
C ASN A 192 2.97 -22.32 -18.15
N GLU A 193 3.51 -21.45 -19.01
CA GLU A 193 4.03 -21.86 -20.32
C GLU A 193 5.44 -22.46 -20.24
N LEU A 194 6.25 -22.02 -19.27
CA LEU A 194 7.66 -22.43 -19.13
C LEU A 194 7.87 -23.59 -18.15
N LEU A 195 6.95 -23.79 -17.21
CA LEU A 195 7.03 -24.72 -16.09
C LEU A 195 5.70 -25.47 -15.90
N LEU A 196 5.69 -26.40 -14.94
CA LEU A 196 4.46 -27.08 -14.53
C LEU A 196 3.47 -26.08 -13.90
N PRO A 197 2.16 -26.16 -14.20
CA PRO A 197 1.18 -25.22 -13.67
C PRO A 197 1.12 -25.13 -12.14
N GLU A 198 1.40 -26.25 -11.48
CA GLU A 198 1.44 -26.37 -10.01
C GLU A 198 2.53 -25.49 -9.38
N VAL A 199 3.57 -25.12 -10.14
CA VAL A 199 4.70 -24.30 -9.67
C VAL A 199 4.50 -22.82 -10.00
N ALA A 200 3.55 -22.47 -10.87
CA ALA A 200 3.41 -21.10 -11.37
C ALA A 200 3.09 -20.08 -10.26
N GLU A 201 2.31 -20.47 -9.26
CA GLU A 201 2.00 -19.59 -8.13
C GLU A 201 3.23 -19.36 -7.23
N ILE A 202 4.04 -20.41 -7.02
CA ILE A 202 5.30 -20.31 -6.28
C ILE A 202 6.25 -19.38 -7.04
N PHE A 203 6.36 -19.55 -8.35
CA PHE A 203 7.23 -18.73 -9.20
C PHE A 203 6.82 -17.26 -9.21
N ARG A 204 5.51 -16.98 -9.28
CA ARG A 204 4.96 -15.62 -9.12
C ARG A 204 5.38 -15.01 -7.78
N ASN A 205 5.28 -15.76 -6.69
CA ASN A 205 5.67 -15.27 -5.37
C ASN A 205 7.18 -15.00 -5.29
N ILE A 206 8.01 -15.86 -5.88
CA ILE A 206 9.47 -15.68 -5.97
C ILE A 206 9.81 -14.41 -6.75
N ILE A 207 9.24 -14.21 -7.94
CA ILE A 207 9.49 -13.00 -8.74
C ILE A 207 9.04 -11.76 -7.97
N THR A 208 7.83 -11.77 -7.42
CA THR A 208 7.27 -10.60 -6.73
C THR A 208 8.12 -10.21 -5.52
N ASN A 209 8.49 -11.18 -4.68
CA ASN A 209 9.35 -10.95 -3.52
C ASN A 209 10.78 -10.57 -3.93
N GLY A 210 11.31 -11.16 -5.01
CA GLY A 210 12.61 -10.80 -5.57
C GLY A 210 12.64 -9.35 -6.06
N VAL A 211 11.58 -8.89 -6.72
CA VAL A 211 11.42 -7.49 -7.14
C VAL A 211 11.34 -6.55 -5.95
N ILE A 212 10.60 -6.93 -4.90
CA ILE A 212 10.54 -6.16 -3.64
C ILE A 212 11.93 -6.01 -3.04
N LEU A 213 12.66 -7.13 -2.91
CA LEU A 213 14.02 -7.16 -2.36
C LEU A 213 14.98 -6.31 -3.21
N TYR A 214 14.95 -6.46 -4.54
CA TYR A 214 15.77 -5.69 -5.46
C TYR A 214 15.52 -4.19 -5.32
N ALA A 215 14.26 -3.78 -5.26
CA ALA A 215 13.89 -2.37 -5.10
C ALA A 215 14.46 -1.79 -3.79
N ILE A 216 14.37 -2.53 -2.68
CA ILE A 216 14.90 -2.11 -1.38
C ILE A 216 16.45 -2.06 -1.39
N LEU A 217 17.10 -3.04 -2.02
CA LEU A 217 18.56 -3.06 -2.14
C LEU A 217 19.09 -1.91 -2.98
N TYR A 218 18.42 -1.61 -4.10
CA TYR A 218 18.74 -0.48 -4.97
C TYR A 218 18.69 0.84 -4.19
N LYS A 219 17.67 1.03 -3.35
CA LYS A 219 17.56 2.17 -2.43
C LYS A 219 18.78 2.30 -1.51
N ASN A 220 19.23 1.19 -0.91
CA ASN A 220 20.36 1.21 0.04
C ASN A 220 21.70 1.54 -0.65
N GLN A 221 21.92 1.08 -1.88
CA GLN A 221 23.13 1.41 -2.64
C GLN A 221 23.22 2.89 -2.98
N GLU A 222 22.11 3.53 -3.35
CA GLU A 222 22.06 4.97 -3.66
C GLU A 222 22.31 5.86 -2.42
N ASN A 223 21.81 5.45 -1.25
CA ASN A 223 22.09 6.14 0.01
C ASN A 223 23.56 5.98 0.47
N SER A 224 24.28 4.99 -0.05
CA SER A 224 25.69 4.73 0.30
C SER A 224 26.66 5.47 -0.64
N SER A 225 26.21 5.86 -1.84
CA SER A 225 27.00 6.64 -2.82
C SER A 225 26.80 8.15 -2.72
N SER A 226 25.92 8.61 -1.82
CA SER A 226 25.63 10.02 -1.53
C SER A 226 26.23 10.53 -0.21
N ILE A 227 27.11 9.72 0.40
CA ILE A 227 27.99 10.07 1.54
C ILE A 227 29.43 10.14 1.00
#